data_AF-A0A1J5K2J0-F1
#
_entry.id   AF-A0A1J5K2J0-F1
#
_cell.length_a   1.000
_cell.length_b   1.000
_cell.length_c   1.000
_cell.angle_alpha   90.00
_cell.angle_beta   90.00
_cell.angle_gamma   90.00
#
_symmetry.space_group_name_H-M   'P 1'
#
loop_
_entity.id
_entity.type
_entity.pdbx_description
1 polymer ?
#
loop_
_entity_poly.entity_id
_entity_poly.type
_entity_poly.pdbx_seq_one_letter_code
_entity_poly.pdbx_strand_id
1 'polypeptide(L)'
;MANPKMKHSSNVAGAWYCTDPDDDNGEGCIACNVCYTGAPDFFAEDEDGNAYISKQPTTPEEIELCQEQMDACPVASIGSDA
;
A
#
# COMPACT_ATOMS: atom_id res chain seq x y z
N MET A 1 10.62 -3.98 -5.08
CA MET A 1 10.40 -3.13 -3.89
C MET A 1 9.56 -1.96 -4.33
N ALA A 2 8.58 -1.54 -3.52
CA ALA A 2 7.71 -0.42 -3.86
C ALA A 2 8.49 0.82 -4.32
N ASN A 3 7.93 1.55 -5.27
CA ASN A 3 8.58 2.70 -5.89
C ASN A 3 8.13 4.01 -5.21
N PRO A 4 8.96 4.64 -4.34
CA PRO A 4 8.57 5.83 -3.61
C PRO A 4 8.38 7.07 -4.49
N LYS A 5 8.75 7.00 -5.78
CA LYS A 5 8.52 8.08 -6.75
C LYS A 5 7.18 7.96 -7.48
N MET A 6 6.56 6.78 -7.44
CA MET A 6 5.29 6.48 -8.07
C MET A 6 4.24 6.15 -7.01
N LYS A 7 4.10 7.01 -5.98
CA LYS A 7 3.08 6.81 -4.95
C LYS A 7 1.69 7.06 -5.55
N HIS A 8 0.75 6.18 -5.27
CA HIS A 8 -0.66 6.39 -5.58
C HIS A 8 -1.14 7.75 -5.05
N SER A 9 -1.88 8.51 -5.87
CA SER A 9 -2.27 9.90 -5.57
C SER A 9 -3.15 10.06 -4.32
N SER A 10 -4.00 9.08 -4.04
CA SER A 10 -4.88 9.02 -2.86
C SER A 10 -4.19 8.62 -1.54
N ASN A 11 -2.89 8.29 -1.55
CA ASN A 11 -2.19 7.97 -0.30
C ASN A 11 -2.24 9.17 0.67
N VAL A 12 -2.60 8.92 1.93
CA VAL A 12 -2.41 9.94 2.97
C VAL A 12 -0.92 10.16 3.24
N ALA A 13 -0.55 11.38 3.64
CA ALA A 13 0.84 11.72 3.94
C ALA A 13 1.38 10.86 5.11
N GLY A 14 2.59 10.32 4.95
CA GLY A 14 3.27 9.54 5.98
C GLY A 14 4.31 8.58 5.40
N ALA A 15 4.78 7.68 6.27
CA ALA A 15 5.85 6.74 5.93
C ALA A 15 5.37 5.60 5.02
N TRP A 16 4.15 5.11 5.23
CA TRP A 16 3.57 4.01 4.45
C TRP A 16 2.91 4.54 3.18
N TYR A 17 2.98 3.77 2.10
CA TYR A 17 2.36 4.11 0.82
C TYR A 17 2.13 2.88 -0.06
N CYS A 18 1.18 2.98 -0.98
CA CYS A 18 1.04 2.07 -2.11
C CYS A 18 1.57 2.71 -3.39
N THR A 19 2.18 1.90 -4.26
CA THR A 19 2.70 2.30 -5.57
C THR A 19 1.56 2.29 -6.58
N ASP A 20 1.50 3.34 -7.39
CA ASP A 20 0.53 3.55 -8.46
C ASP A 20 0.59 2.41 -9.50
N PRO A 21 -0.56 1.96 -10.07
CA PRO A 21 -0.57 0.93 -11.13
C PRO A 21 0.29 1.28 -12.35
N ASP A 22 0.48 2.57 -12.66
CA ASP A 22 1.25 3.02 -13.83
C ASP A 22 2.78 3.03 -13.58
N ASP A 23 3.28 2.34 -12.57
CA ASP A 23 4.72 2.20 -12.34
C ASP A 23 5.39 1.30 -13.39
N ASP A 24 6.11 1.94 -14.31
CA ASP A 24 6.89 1.31 -15.39
C ASP A 24 7.94 0.29 -14.90
N ASN A 25 8.30 0.30 -13.61
CA ASN A 25 9.24 -0.67 -13.03
C ASN A 25 8.59 -2.03 -12.69
N GLY A 26 7.26 -2.15 -12.85
CA GLY A 26 6.53 -3.41 -12.69
C GLY A 26 6.08 -3.72 -11.26
N GLU A 27 6.20 -2.75 -10.35
CA GLU A 27 5.84 -2.87 -8.93
C GLU A 27 4.52 -2.13 -8.62
N GLY A 28 3.79 -1.73 -9.66
CA GLY A 28 2.48 -1.08 -9.56
C GLY A 28 1.40 -1.99 -9.00
N CYS A 29 0.39 -1.41 -8.36
CA CYS A 29 -0.75 -2.16 -7.85
C CYS A 29 -1.47 -2.92 -8.98
N ILE A 30 -1.88 -4.16 -8.72
CA ILE A 30 -2.62 -5.01 -9.67
C ILE A 30 -4.05 -5.30 -9.20
N ALA A 31 -4.59 -4.48 -8.30
CA ALA A 31 -5.92 -4.64 -7.70
C ALA A 31 -6.20 -6.06 -7.14
N CYS A 32 -5.19 -6.68 -6.51
CA CYS A 32 -5.29 -8.06 -6.01
C CYS A 32 -6.14 -8.22 -4.74
N ASN A 33 -6.65 -7.13 -4.15
CA ASN A 33 -7.46 -7.06 -2.93
C ASN A 33 -6.91 -7.56 -1.60
N VAL A 34 -5.69 -8.11 -1.57
CA VAL A 34 -5.10 -8.67 -0.34
C VAL A 34 -5.06 -7.65 0.81
N CYS A 35 -4.49 -6.47 0.55
CA CYS A 35 -4.17 -5.50 1.60
C CYS A 35 -5.39 -4.82 2.24
N TYR A 36 -6.33 -4.32 1.44
CA TYR A 36 -7.55 -3.68 1.95
C TYR A 36 -8.61 -4.70 2.41
N THR A 37 -8.42 -5.99 2.15
CA THR A 37 -9.18 -7.06 2.82
C THR A 37 -8.55 -7.45 4.15
N GLY A 38 -7.22 -7.52 4.23
CA GLY A 38 -6.49 -7.92 5.44
C GLY A 38 -6.38 -6.82 6.50
N ALA A 39 -6.29 -5.56 6.08
CA ALA A 39 -6.15 -4.40 6.96
C ALA A 39 -6.98 -3.19 6.47
N PRO A 40 -8.33 -3.30 6.46
CA PRO A 40 -9.24 -2.28 5.91
C PRO A 40 -9.21 -0.93 6.67
N ASP A 41 -8.67 -0.91 7.89
CA ASP A 41 -8.50 0.32 8.66
C ASP A 41 -7.37 1.22 8.13
N PHE A 42 -6.46 0.67 7.30
CA PHE A 42 -5.26 1.33 6.81
C PHE A 42 -5.20 1.41 5.28
N PHE A 43 -5.69 0.39 4.59
CA PHE A 43 -5.71 0.33 3.13
C PHE A 43 -7.14 0.42 2.61
N ALA A 44 -7.31 1.17 1.53
CA ALA A 44 -8.56 1.26 0.78
C ALA A 44 -8.29 1.13 -0.71
N GLU A 45 -9.34 0.94 -1.50
CA GLU A 45 -9.27 0.89 -2.96
C GLU A 45 -9.89 2.14 -3.60
N ASP A 46 -9.34 2.56 -4.74
CA ASP A 46 -9.92 3.61 -5.58
C ASP A 46 -11.07 3.06 -6.46
N GLU A 47 -11.56 3.87 -7.40
CA GLU A 47 -12.65 3.45 -8.31
C GLU A 47 -12.24 2.32 -9.27
N ASP A 48 -10.94 2.14 -9.50
CA ASP A 48 -10.36 1.12 -10.39
C ASP A 48 -9.84 -0.12 -9.62
N GLY A 49 -9.96 -0.13 -8.28
CA GLY A 49 -9.53 -1.22 -7.40
C GLY A 49 -8.07 -1.13 -6.94
N ASN A 50 -7.35 -0.06 -7.28
CA ASN A 50 -5.96 0.12 -6.87
C ASN A 50 -5.88 0.54 -5.41
N ALA A 51 -4.98 -0.12 -4.70
CA ALA A 51 -4.81 0.11 -3.27
C ALA A 51 -4.10 1.44 -2.99
N TYR A 52 -4.54 2.12 -1.93
CA TYR A 52 -3.84 3.25 -1.33
C TYR A 52 -3.91 3.19 0.20
N ILE A 53 -2.98 3.87 0.87
CA ILE A 53 -3.01 4.03 2.32
C ILE A 53 -4.00 5.16 2.70
N SER A 54 -5.05 4.81 3.45
CA SER A 54 -6.09 5.74 3.92
C SER A 54 -5.82 6.25 5.34
N LYS A 55 -5.06 5.50 6.14
CA LYS A 55 -4.62 5.86 7.49
C LYS A 55 -3.20 5.34 7.73
N GLN A 56 -2.36 6.13 8.38
CA GLN A 56 -1.01 5.69 8.78
C GLN A 56 -1.08 4.88 10.09
N PRO A 57 -0.36 3.74 10.20
CA PRO A 57 -0.22 3.02 11.46
C PRO A 57 0.63 3.83 12.44
N THR A 58 0.25 3.80 13.72
CA THR A 58 0.87 4.60 14.79
C THR A 58 1.31 3.78 15.99
N THR A 59 0.72 2.60 16.22
CA THR A 59 1.13 1.67 17.28
C THR A 59 1.96 0.52 16.72
N PRO A 60 2.76 -0.18 17.54
CA PRO A 60 3.51 -1.37 17.10
C PRO A 60 2.61 -2.45 16.48
N GLU A 61 1.42 -2.65 17.02
CA GLU A 61 0.44 -3.64 16.51
C GLU A 61 -0.10 -3.23 15.13
N GLU A 62 -0.40 -1.93 14.94
CA GLU A 62 -0.84 -1.40 13.64
C GLU A 62 0.28 -1.49 12.58
N ILE A 63 1.53 -1.25 12.99
CA ILE A 63 2.72 -1.35 12.14
C ILE A 63 2.94 -2.81 11.71
N GLU A 64 2.84 -3.76 12.64
CA GLU A 64 2.94 -5.20 12.35
C GLU A 64 1.87 -5.64 11.36
N LEU A 65 0.62 -5.20 11.54
CA LEU A 65 -0.47 -5.50 10.61
C LEU A 65 -0.20 -4.94 9.19
N CYS A 66 0.30 -3.71 9.08
CA CYS A 66 0.66 -3.14 7.77
C CYS A 66 1.87 -3.84 7.15
N GLN A 67 2.83 -4.28 7.98
CA GLN A 67 3.98 -5.07 7.55
C GLN A 67 3.55 -6.41 6.96
N GLU A 68 2.60 -7.11 7.59
CA GLU A 68 2.03 -8.34 7.04
C GLU A 68 1.41 -8.14 5.66
N GLN A 69 0.68 -7.03 5.45
CA GLN A 69 0.10 -6.73 4.13
C GLN A 69 1.17 -6.41 3.09
N MET A 70 2.23 -5.71 3.49
CA MET A 70 3.38 -5.42 2.63
C MET A 70 4.09 -6.70 2.19
N ASP A 71 4.33 -7.64 3.11
CA ASP A 71 4.95 -8.92 2.82
C ASP A 71 4.04 -9.85 2.00
N ALA A 72 2.72 -9.72 2.16
CA ALA A 72 1.73 -10.47 1.39
C ALA A 72 1.46 -9.91 -0.02
N CYS A 73 1.93 -8.69 -0.32
CA CYS A 73 1.68 -8.05 -1.60
C CYS A 73 2.40 -8.81 -2.74
N PRO A 74 1.68 -9.40 -3.72
CA PRO A 74 2.27 -10.28 -4.74
C PRO A 74 3.24 -9.56 -5.70
N VAL A 75 3.13 -8.24 -5.77
CA VAL A 75 3.93 -7.37 -6.65
C VAL A 75 4.78 -6.37 -5.86
N ALA A 76 4.84 -6.52 -4.53
CA ALA A 76 5.61 -5.65 -3.63
C ALA A 76 5.31 -4.14 -3.84
N SER A 77 4.05 -3.80 -4.11
CA SER A 77 3.58 -2.43 -4.37
C SER A 77 3.47 -1.58 -3.10
N ILE A 78 3.41 -2.21 -1.94
CA ILE A 78 3.32 -1.53 -0.64
C ILE A 78 4.73 -1.26 -0.14
N GLY A 79 4.99 -0.04 0.31
CA GLY A 79 6.27 0.38 0.85
C GLY A 79 6.13 1.20 2.13
N SER A 80 7.24 1.30 2.86
CA SER A 80 7.39 2.22 3.97
C SER A 80 8.77 2.89 3.95
N ASP A 81 8.87 4.12 4.47
CA ASP A 81 10.12 4.89 4.57
C ASP A 81 11.05 4.41 5.73
N ALA A 82 10.89 3.17 6.21
CA ALA A 82 11.64 2.59 7.33
C ALA A 82 13.12 2.32 7.00
#